data_AF-W5TPM0-F1
#
_entry.id   AF-W5TPM0-F1
#
_cell.length_a   1.000
_cell.length_b   1.000
_cell.length_c   1.000
_cell.angle_alpha   90.00
_cell.angle_beta   90.00
_cell.angle_gamma   90.00
#
_symmetry.space_group_name_H-M   'P 1'
#
loop_
_entity.id
_entity.type
_entity.pdbx_description
1 polymer ?
#
loop_
_entity_poly.entity_id
_entity_poly.type
_entity_poly.pdbx_seq_one_letter_code
_entity_poly.pdbx_strand_id
1 'polypeptide(L)'
;MFNIGWPEMVILVVAALVILGPERLPGAIRWTAQSLRQVRDYASGATNQLRNDLGPELDELRKPLEELNELRKPLEGLRGMTPRSMVTKHLFDGDDSLFTGTFGTSNSTNGQSGNSTANGSANSPTPPNYSVPEPPKPLDRNEKPPIDFDAT
;
A
#
# COMPACT_ATOMS: atom_id res chain seq x y z
N MET A 1 -9.01 -5.81 -8.68
CA MET A 1 -10.37 -5.27 -8.86
C MET A 1 -10.38 -3.92 -8.19
N PHE A 2 -10.00 -2.89 -8.94
CA PHE A 2 -10.17 -1.48 -8.56
C PHE A 2 -11.09 -0.92 -9.63
N ASN A 3 -12.39 -1.12 -9.45
CA ASN A 3 -13.39 -0.49 -10.30
C ASN A 3 -13.56 0.94 -9.78
N ILE A 4 -12.52 1.77 -9.96
CA ILE A 4 -12.60 3.20 -9.63
C ILE A 4 -13.28 3.86 -10.83
N GLY A 5 -14.58 4.10 -10.70
CA GLY A 5 -15.33 4.86 -11.66
C GLY A 5 -15.14 6.36 -11.42
N TRP A 6 -15.65 7.15 -12.36
CA TRP A 6 -15.77 8.60 -12.19
C TRP A 6 -16.48 9.00 -10.87
N PRO A 7 -17.57 8.33 -10.44
CA PRO A 7 -18.23 8.65 -9.18
C PRO A 7 -17.35 8.42 -7.94
N GLU A 8 -16.60 7.33 -7.89
CA GLU A 8 -15.73 6.99 -6.76
C GLU A 8 -14.56 7.98 -6.63
N MET A 9 -14.04 8.48 -7.75
CA MET A 9 -13.01 9.53 -7.75
C MET A 9 -13.53 10.83 -7.13
N VAL A 10 -14.78 11.21 -7.39
CA VAL A 10 -15.40 12.39 -6.76
C VAL A 10 -15.51 12.19 -5.24
N ILE A 11 -15.94 11.02 -4.80
CA ILE A 11 -16.04 10.68 -3.37
C ILE A 11 -14.67 10.80 -2.70
N LEU A 12 -13.60 10.29 -3.33
CA LEU A 12 -12.24 10.37 -2.80
C LEU A 12 -11.77 11.83 -2.71
N VAL A 13 -12.01 12.64 -3.73
CA VAL A 13 -11.66 14.07 -3.71
C VAL A 13 -12.39 14.79 -2.58
N VAL A 14 -13.69 14.55 -2.41
CA VAL A 14 -14.47 15.15 -1.31
C VAL A 14 -13.94 14.69 0.04
N ALA A 15 -13.67 13.40 0.22
CA ALA A 15 -13.10 12.87 1.45
C ALA A 15 -11.73 13.50 1.76
N ALA A 16 -10.86 13.63 0.76
CA ALA A 16 -9.56 14.28 0.90
C ALA A 16 -9.70 15.76 1.27
N LEU A 17 -10.66 16.48 0.67
CA LEU A 17 -10.97 17.87 1.02
C LEU A 17 -11.52 18.00 2.44
N VAL A 18 -12.30 17.05 2.93
CA VAL A 18 -12.84 17.09 4.31
C VAL A 18 -11.75 16.77 5.34
N ILE A 19 -10.94 15.73 5.09
CA ILE A 19 -9.89 15.28 6.02
C ILE A 19 -8.76 16.29 6.10
N LEU A 20 -8.26 16.75 4.95
CA LEU A 20 -7.11 17.63 4.87
C LEU A 20 -7.51 19.11 4.90
N GLY A 21 -8.73 19.44 4.47
CA GLY A 21 -9.21 20.81 4.28
C GLY A 21 -8.97 21.32 2.84
N PRO A 22 -9.92 22.07 2.26
CA PRO A 22 -9.82 22.58 0.88
C PRO A 22 -8.65 23.52 0.66
N GLU A 23 -8.24 24.25 1.70
CA GLU A 23 -7.12 25.20 1.64
C GLU A 23 -5.75 24.50 1.61
N ARG A 24 -5.65 23.30 2.20
CA ARG A 24 -4.38 22.59 2.40
C ARG A 24 -4.06 21.62 1.28
N LEU A 25 -5.08 21.05 0.63
CA LEU A 25 -4.93 20.16 -0.52
C LEU A 25 -4.08 20.75 -1.67
N PRO A 26 -4.33 21.99 -2.15
CA PRO A 26 -3.49 22.58 -3.19
C PRO A 26 -2.05 22.82 -2.73
N GLY A 27 -1.84 23.13 -1.45
CA GLY A 27 -0.50 23.24 -0.86
C GLY A 27 0.24 21.90 -0.81
N ALA A 28 -0.43 20.84 -0.37
CA ALA A 28 0.12 19.49 -0.28
C ALA A 28 0.49 18.93 -1.66
N ILE A 29 -0.37 19.12 -2.67
CA ILE A 29 -0.07 18.71 -4.05
C ILE A 29 1.18 19.43 -4.56
N ARG A 30 1.30 20.74 -4.33
CA ARG A 30 2.47 21.52 -4.75
C ARG A 30 3.76 21.03 -4.08
N TRP A 31 3.72 20.76 -2.77
CA TRP A 31 4.87 20.24 -2.04
C TRP A 31 5.28 18.86 -2.55
N THR A 32 4.33 17.92 -2.70
CA THR A 32 4.60 16.58 -3.21
C THR A 32 5.11 16.61 -4.64
N ALA A 33 4.50 17.42 -5.51
CA ALA A 33 4.95 17.56 -6.90
C ALA A 33 6.37 18.13 -6.97
N GLN A 34 6.68 19.13 -6.17
CA GLN A 34 8.03 19.71 -6.11
C GLN A 34 9.04 18.71 -5.53
N SER A 35 8.67 17.96 -4.51
CA SER A 35 9.50 16.90 -3.92
C SER A 35 9.80 15.80 -4.94
N LEU A 36 8.78 15.30 -5.64
CA LEU A 36 8.93 14.31 -6.71
C LEU A 36 9.83 14.82 -7.85
N ARG A 37 9.69 16.10 -8.21
CA ARG A 37 10.55 16.73 -9.22
C ARG A 37 12.00 16.78 -8.77
N GLN A 38 12.26 17.22 -7.55
CA GLN A 38 13.60 17.24 -6.98
C GLN A 38 14.21 15.84 -6.96
N VAL A 39 13.47 14.84 -6.45
CA VAL A 39 13.93 13.44 -6.44
C VAL A 39 14.25 12.95 -7.85
N ARG A 40 13.40 13.25 -8.84
CA ARG A 40 13.66 12.89 -10.25
C ARG A 40 14.91 13.58 -10.78
N ASP A 41 15.09 14.87 -10.50
CA ASP A 41 16.24 15.64 -10.96
C ASP A 41 17.53 15.08 -10.35
N TYR A 42 17.55 14.79 -9.04
CA TYR A 42 18.68 14.13 -8.36
C TYR A 42 18.95 12.74 -8.92
N ALA A 43 17.93 11.91 -9.10
CA ALA A 43 18.07 10.58 -9.67
C ALA A 43 18.62 10.63 -11.10
N SER A 44 18.15 11.58 -11.91
CA SER A 44 18.64 11.76 -13.29
C SER A 44 20.07 12.29 -13.34
N GLY A 45 20.43 13.21 -12.44
CA GLY A 45 21.78 13.74 -12.32
C GLY A 45 22.77 12.67 -11.89
N ALA A 46 22.45 11.89 -10.85
CA ALA A 46 23.24 10.76 -10.39
C ALA A 46 23.36 9.69 -11.49
N THR A 47 22.25 9.32 -12.15
CA THR A 47 22.29 8.37 -13.27
C THR A 47 23.19 8.85 -14.41
N ASN A 48 23.16 10.15 -14.73
CA ASN A 48 24.05 10.72 -15.74
C ASN A 48 25.52 10.73 -15.32
N GLN A 49 25.82 11.03 -14.05
CA GLN A 49 27.18 10.95 -13.51
C GLN A 49 27.71 9.52 -13.55
N LEU A 50 26.91 8.55 -13.09
CA LEU A 50 27.24 7.13 -13.15
C LEU A 50 27.42 6.66 -14.61
N ARG A 51 26.62 7.18 -15.53
CA ARG A 51 26.74 6.84 -16.96
C ARG A 51 27.95 7.46 -17.63
N ASN A 52 28.39 8.62 -17.17
CA ASN A 52 29.59 9.28 -17.65
C ASN A 52 30.87 8.64 -17.08
N ASP A 53 30.82 8.19 -15.81
CA ASP A 53 31.99 7.69 -15.09
C ASP A 53 32.16 6.15 -15.18
N LEU A 54 31.06 5.40 -15.30
CA LEU A 54 31.02 3.92 -15.32
C LEU A 54 30.48 3.36 -16.65
N GLY A 55 30.56 4.13 -17.73
CA GLY A 55 29.97 3.86 -19.05
C GLY A 55 29.85 2.38 -19.48
N PRO A 56 30.94 1.59 -19.51
CA PRO A 56 30.88 0.18 -19.91
C PRO A 56 30.27 -0.77 -18.86
N GLU A 57 30.39 -0.46 -17.57
CA GLU A 57 29.84 -1.30 -16.48
C GLU A 57 28.31 -1.19 -16.39
N LEU A 58 27.73 -0.04 -16.77
CA LEU A 58 26.27 0.10 -16.85
C LEU A 58 25.63 -0.73 -17.96
N ASP A 59 26.32 -0.96 -19.09
CA ASP A 59 25.80 -1.82 -20.15
C ASP A 59 25.75 -3.29 -19.72
N GLU A 60 26.67 -3.71 -18.85
CA GLU A 60 26.64 -5.04 -18.22
C GLU A 60 25.49 -5.17 -17.22
N LEU A 61 25.10 -4.09 -16.52
CA LEU A 61 23.93 -4.08 -15.63
C LEU A 61 22.60 -3.89 -16.39
N ARG A 62 22.60 -3.28 -17.57
CA ARG A 62 21.41 -3.16 -18.42
C ARG A 62 20.92 -4.50 -18.93
N LYS A 63 21.83 -5.39 -19.34
CA LYS A 63 21.49 -6.75 -19.81
C LYS A 63 20.61 -7.55 -18.85
N PRO A 64 20.97 -7.72 -17.55
CA PRO A 64 20.14 -8.46 -16.61
C PRO A 64 18.81 -7.75 -16.30
N LEU A 65 18.78 -6.41 -16.32
CA LEU A 65 17.53 -5.67 -16.12
C LEU A 65 16.59 -5.80 -17.33
N GLU A 66 17.13 -5.79 -18.54
CA GLU A 66 16.39 -5.97 -19.79
C GLU A 66 15.86 -7.40 -19.88
N GLU A 67 16.68 -8.40 -19.56
CA GLU A 67 16.27 -9.81 -19.44
C GLU A 67 15.11 -9.95 -18.44
N LEU A 68 15.22 -9.40 -17.22
CA LEU A 68 14.12 -9.43 -16.24
C LEU A 68 12.84 -8.76 -16.74
N ASN A 69 12.97 -7.67 -17.51
CA ASN A 69 11.82 -6.97 -18.07
C ASN A 69 11.17 -7.76 -19.22
N GLU A 70 11.98 -8.45 -20.02
CA GLU A 70 11.52 -9.41 -21.04
C GLU A 70 10.84 -10.62 -20.41
N LEU A 71 11.31 -11.14 -19.26
CA LEU A 71 10.62 -12.19 -18.51
C LEU A 71 9.29 -11.71 -17.90
N ARG A 72 9.16 -10.42 -17.58
CA ARG A 72 7.91 -9.82 -17.06
C ARG A 72 6.86 -9.61 -18.15
N LYS A 73 7.27 -9.28 -19.37
CA LYS A 73 6.40 -9.04 -20.54
C LYS A 73 5.43 -10.20 -20.90
N PRO A 74 5.82 -11.49 -20.87
CA PRO A 74 4.89 -12.60 -21.11
C PRO A 74 3.85 -12.76 -20.00
N LEU A 75 4.13 -12.30 -18.77
CA LEU A 75 3.15 -12.29 -17.66
C LEU A 75 2.03 -11.26 -17.89
N GLU A 76 2.29 -10.17 -18.63
CA GLU A 76 1.26 -9.20 -19.01
C GLU A 76 0.31 -9.76 -20.08
N GLY A 77 0.83 -10.55 -21.03
CA GLY A 77 0.02 -11.24 -22.05
C GLY A 77 -0.86 -12.36 -21.48
N LEU A 78 -0.40 -13.05 -20.42
CA LEU A 78 -1.12 -14.18 -19.81
C LEU A 78 -2.19 -13.75 -18.80
N ARG A 79 -2.20 -12.49 -18.36
CA ARG A 79 -3.15 -11.98 -17.34
C ARG A 79 -4.62 -12.10 -17.78
N GLY A 80 -4.89 -12.14 -19.08
CA GLY A 80 -6.22 -12.36 -19.65
C GLY A 80 -6.75 -13.79 -19.53
N MET A 81 -5.88 -14.76 -19.22
CA MET A 81 -6.20 -16.19 -19.18
C MET A 81 -5.79 -16.80 -17.83
N THR A 82 -6.02 -16.07 -16.74
CA THR A 82 -5.74 -16.59 -15.39
C THR A 82 -7.00 -17.27 -14.82
N PRO A 83 -6.87 -18.38 -14.08
CA PRO A 83 -8.00 -19.02 -13.42
C PRO A 83 -8.74 -18.04 -12.49
N ARG A 84 -8.02 -17.04 -11.96
CA ARG A 84 -8.61 -15.94 -11.19
C ARG A 84 -9.50 -15.03 -12.05
N SER A 85 -9.13 -14.74 -13.30
CA SER A 85 -10.00 -14.00 -14.23
C SER A 85 -11.19 -14.83 -14.71
N MET A 86 -11.07 -16.16 -14.82
CA MET A 86 -12.21 -17.05 -15.09
C MET A 86 -13.18 -17.14 -13.90
N VAL A 87 -12.69 -17.34 -12.68
CA VAL A 87 -13.53 -17.35 -11.47
C VAL A 87 -14.21 -16.00 -11.27
N THR A 88 -13.50 -14.90 -11.53
CA THR A 88 -14.10 -13.57 -11.45
C THR A 88 -15.17 -13.40 -12.52
N LYS A 89 -14.93 -13.78 -13.78
CA LYS A 89 -15.97 -13.73 -14.82
C LYS A 89 -17.17 -14.60 -14.48
N HIS A 90 -16.97 -15.82 -14.00
CA HIS A 90 -18.10 -16.71 -13.67
C HIS A 90 -18.87 -16.31 -12.40
N LEU A 91 -18.22 -15.64 -11.44
CA LEU A 91 -18.90 -15.14 -10.25
C LEU A 91 -19.51 -13.74 -10.43
N PHE A 92 -18.97 -12.90 -11.31
CA PHE A 92 -19.46 -11.53 -11.53
C PHE A 92 -20.39 -11.36 -12.74
N ASP A 93 -20.40 -12.27 -13.72
CA ASP A 93 -21.13 -12.07 -14.98
C ASP A 93 -22.52 -12.75 -15.02
N GLY A 94 -22.92 -13.48 -13.96
CA GLY A 94 -24.14 -14.29 -13.98
C GLY A 94 -25.00 -14.32 -12.72
N ASP A 95 -24.52 -13.82 -11.58
CA ASP A 95 -25.26 -13.93 -10.32
C ASP A 95 -24.97 -12.74 -9.40
N ASP A 96 -25.30 -11.53 -9.86
CA ASP A 96 -25.38 -10.34 -9.00
C ASP A 96 -26.29 -10.57 -7.78
N SER A 97 -27.12 -11.62 -7.77
CA SER A 97 -27.98 -12.04 -6.64
C SER A 97 -27.21 -12.57 -5.42
N LEU A 98 -25.95 -12.99 -5.55
CA LEU A 98 -25.12 -13.39 -4.40
C LEU A 98 -24.37 -12.22 -3.77
N PHE A 99 -23.97 -11.23 -4.57
CA PHE A 99 -23.22 -10.05 -4.12
C PHE A 99 -24.14 -8.90 -3.71
N THR A 100 -25.27 -8.73 -4.41
CA THR A 100 -26.37 -7.90 -3.94
C THR A 100 -27.16 -8.72 -2.93
N GLY A 101 -26.90 -8.47 -1.65
CA GLY A 101 -27.63 -9.09 -0.56
C GLY A 101 -29.10 -8.71 -0.53
N THR A 102 -29.90 -9.15 -1.51
CA THR A 102 -31.37 -9.15 -1.44
C THR A 102 -31.89 -10.20 -0.45
N PHE A 103 -31.04 -10.65 0.48
CA PHE A 103 -31.38 -11.30 1.75
C PHE A 103 -32.22 -10.41 2.70
N GLY A 104 -32.86 -9.32 2.22
CA GLY A 104 -33.50 -8.36 3.11
C GLY A 104 -34.44 -7.32 2.49
N THR A 105 -35.09 -7.56 1.35
CA THR A 105 -36.21 -6.70 0.92
C THR A 105 -37.36 -7.54 0.39
N SER A 106 -38.28 -7.85 1.31
CA SER A 106 -39.66 -8.25 1.08
C SER A 106 -40.34 -7.25 0.12
N ASN A 107 -41.22 -7.63 -0.81
CA ASN A 107 -42.48 -8.29 -0.49
C ASN A 107 -43.15 -8.83 -1.78
N SER A 108 -43.13 -10.15 -2.01
CA SER A 108 -44.28 -10.91 -2.52
C SER A 108 -44.03 -12.41 -2.36
N THR A 109 -44.87 -13.01 -1.51
CA THR A 109 -45.27 -14.42 -1.48
C THR A 109 -44.22 -15.50 -1.13
N ASN A 110 -44.27 -15.85 0.17
CA ASN A 110 -44.39 -17.22 0.70
C ASN A 110 -43.12 -17.90 1.26
N GLY A 111 -43.19 -18.28 2.55
CA GLY A 111 -42.31 -19.24 3.25
C GLY A 111 -41.05 -18.63 3.88
N GLN A 112 -41.10 -18.08 5.10
CA GLN A 112 -41.01 -18.78 6.39
C GLN A 112 -39.59 -19.23 6.79
N SER A 113 -39.07 -18.58 7.86
CA SER A 113 -38.28 -19.11 8.99
C SER A 113 -36.93 -19.80 8.69
N GLY A 114 -35.84 -19.65 9.44
CA GLY A 114 -35.56 -19.05 10.74
C GLY A 114 -34.12 -19.48 11.11
N ASN A 115 -33.28 -18.53 11.49
CA ASN A 115 -32.69 -18.38 12.82
C ASN A 115 -31.68 -19.45 13.26
N SER A 116 -30.40 -19.06 13.31
CA SER A 116 -29.40 -19.66 14.22
C SER A 116 -28.56 -18.55 14.84
N THR A 117 -28.89 -18.26 16.09
CA THR A 117 -28.18 -17.44 17.08
C THR A 117 -26.80 -18.04 17.41
N ALA A 118 -25.76 -17.21 17.50
CA ALA A 118 -24.59 -17.41 18.37
C ALA A 118 -23.84 -16.07 18.44
N ASN A 119 -24.01 -15.24 19.47
CA ASN A 119 -23.35 -15.29 20.77
C ASN A 119 -21.87 -15.71 20.71
N GLY A 120 -20.97 -14.78 21.02
CA GLY A 120 -19.53 -15.04 21.01
C GLY A 120 -18.70 -13.82 21.43
N SER A 121 -18.77 -13.52 22.73
CA SER A 121 -17.80 -12.80 23.57
C SER A 121 -16.58 -12.16 22.90
N ALA A 122 -16.44 -10.85 23.13
CA ALA A 122 -15.21 -10.09 22.93
C ALA A 122 -14.03 -10.74 23.67
N ASN A 123 -12.92 -10.95 22.96
CA ASN A 123 -11.63 -11.20 23.56
C ASN A 123 -10.62 -10.23 22.93
N SER A 124 -10.34 -9.14 23.64
CA SER A 124 -9.32 -8.17 23.26
C SER A 124 -7.94 -8.77 23.55
N PRO A 125 -6.99 -8.81 22.60
CA PRO A 125 -5.62 -9.13 22.92
C PRO A 125 -4.98 -7.92 23.63
N THR A 126 -4.47 -8.12 24.83
CA THR A 126 -3.61 -7.17 25.53
C THR A 126 -2.29 -7.03 24.77
N PRO A 127 -1.82 -5.79 24.48
CA PRO A 127 -0.52 -5.59 23.87
C PRO A 127 0.62 -5.89 24.87
N PRO A 128 1.78 -6.41 24.40
CA PRO A 128 2.94 -6.63 25.24
C PRO A 128 3.48 -5.30 25.79
N ASN A 129 3.76 -5.30 27.10
CA ASN A 129 4.33 -4.19 27.83
C ASN A 129 5.82 -4.08 27.49
N TYR A 130 6.16 -3.12 26.64
CA TYR A 130 7.55 -2.70 26.44
C TYR A 130 7.82 -1.51 27.36
N SER A 131 8.42 -1.78 28.52
CA SER A 131 9.03 -0.75 29.36
C SER A 131 10.24 -0.18 28.63
N VAL A 132 10.11 1.07 28.17
CA VAL A 132 11.20 1.84 27.57
C VAL A 132 12.32 2.01 28.61
N PRO A 133 13.56 1.61 28.34
CA PRO A 133 14.69 1.89 29.22
C PRO A 133 14.92 3.40 29.33
N GLU A 134 15.11 3.88 30.56
CA GLU A 134 15.35 5.29 30.88
C GLU A 134 16.61 5.81 30.16
N PRO A 135 16.58 7.03 29.58
CA PRO A 135 17.76 7.58 28.91
C PRO A 135 18.91 7.77 29.91
N PRO A 136 20.17 7.51 29.51
CA PRO A 136 21.31 7.66 30.41
C PRO A 136 21.46 9.12 30.82
N LYS A 137 21.61 9.33 32.13
CA LYS A 137 21.90 10.63 32.73
C LYS A 137 23.16 11.23 32.07
N PRO A 138 23.16 12.51 31.67
CA PRO A 138 24.34 13.14 31.09
C PRO A 138 25.50 13.13 32.08
N LEU A 139 26.69 12.77 31.60
CA LEU A 139 27.92 12.70 32.38
C LEU A 139 28.33 14.11 32.86
N ASP A 140 28.72 14.23 34.13
CA ASP A 140 29.27 15.47 34.68
C ASP A 140 30.67 15.76 34.09
N ARG A 141 31.09 17.04 34.10
CA ARG A 141 32.27 17.56 33.36
C ARG A 141 33.61 16.84 33.63
N ASN A 142 33.70 16.00 34.67
CA ASN A 142 34.90 15.24 35.04
C ASN A 142 34.64 13.73 35.28
N GLU A 143 33.48 13.20 34.87
CA GLU A 143 33.14 11.79 35.06
C GLU A 143 33.56 10.95 33.85
N LYS A 144 34.21 9.82 34.09
CA LYS A 144 34.66 8.90 33.03
C LYS A 144 33.46 8.03 32.63
N PRO A 145 33.20 7.80 31.33
CA PRO A 145 32.10 6.93 30.94
C PRO A 145 32.28 5.52 31.51
N PRO A 146 31.18 4.83 31.88
CA PRO A 146 31.25 3.45 32.35
C PRO A 146 31.89 2.59 31.26
N ILE A 147 32.87 1.78 31.65
CA ILE A 147 33.54 0.84 30.75
C ILE A 147 32.57 -0.31 30.51
N ASP A 148 32.17 -0.49 29.25
CA ASP A 148 31.37 -1.63 28.83
C ASP A 148 32.30 -2.83 28.62
N PHE A 149 32.17 -3.83 29.51
CA PHE A 149 32.96 -5.07 29.45
C PHE A 149 32.42 -6.07 28.43
N ASP A 150 31.25 -5.82 27.84
CA ASP A 150 30.62 -6.70 26.85
C ASP A 150 31.07 -6.39 25.41
N ALA A 151 31.86 -5.34 25.22
CA ALA A 151 32.48 -4.98 23.95
C ALA A 151 33.86 -5.66 23.77
N THR A 152 33.86 -6.99 23.63
CA THR A 152 35.04 -7.79 23.17
C THR A 152 34.68 -8.75 22.06
#